data_AF-A0A9P1KDG8-F1
#
_entry.id   AF-A0A9P1KDG8-F1
#
_cell.length_a   1.000
_cell.length_b   1.000
_cell.length_c   1.000
_cell.angle_alpha   90.00
_cell.angle_beta   90.00
_cell.angle_gamma   90.00
#
_symmetry.space_group_name_H-M   'P 1'
#
loop_
_entity.id
_entity.type
_entity.pdbx_description
1 polymer ?
#
loop_
_entity_poly.entity_id
_entity_poly.type
_entity_poly.pdbx_seq_one_letter_code
_entity_poly.pdbx_strand_id
1 'polypeptide(L)' 'MVENPSGDTLSLAEASSSCNQEIISRCQQLICFAFHDSDTLLRTCEEAENQRKVVTLFYLD' A
#
# COMPACT_ATOMS: atom_id res chain seq x y z
N MET A 1 -1.61 3.39 -17.13
CA MET A 1 -0.96 2.39 -16.26
C MET A 1 0.30 3.07 -15.73
N VAL A 2 0.50 3.13 -14.41
CA VAL A 2 1.78 3.60 -13.86
C VAL A 2 2.64 2.35 -13.75
N GLU A 3 3.54 2.18 -14.70
CA GLU A 3 4.46 1.04 -14.75
C GLU A 3 5.75 1.44 -14.02
N ASN A 4 6.20 0.61 -13.08
CA ASN A 4 7.47 0.78 -12.39
C ASN A 4 8.40 -0.42 -12.72
N PRO A 5 9.17 -0.36 -13.82
CA PRO A 5 10.06 -1.45 -14.23
C PRO A 5 11.22 -1.68 -13.25
N SER A 6 11.43 -0.78 -12.28
CA SER A 6 12.50 -0.87 -11.28
C SER A 6 12.32 -2.05 -10.31
N GLY A 7 11.12 -2.65 -10.27
CA GLY A 7 10.77 -3.79 -9.42
C GLY A 7 10.74 -5.15 -10.12
N ASP A 8 11.05 -5.23 -11.42
CA ASP A 8 10.85 -6.47 -12.21
C ASP A 8 11.72 -7.65 -11.76
N THR A 9 12.80 -7.37 -11.02
CA THR A 9 13.69 -8.39 -10.45
C THR A 9 13.36 -8.75 -9.00
N LEU A 10 12.45 -8.01 -8.36
CA LEU A 10 12.02 -8.24 -6.98
C LEU A 10 10.88 -9.25 -6.94
N SER A 11 10.65 -9.87 -5.77
CA SER A 11 9.42 -10.63 -5.58
C SER A 11 8.21 -9.71 -5.69
N LEU A 12 7.06 -10.24 -6.12
CA LEU A 12 5.81 -9.47 -6.21
C LEU A 12 5.47 -8.79 -4.87
N ALA A 13 5.76 -9.44 -3.74
CA ALA A 13 5.53 -8.89 -2.41
C ALA A 13 6.42 -7.67 -2.13
N GLU A 14 7.71 -7.75 -2.44
CA GLU A 14 8.66 -6.64 -2.25
C GLU A 14 8.38 -5.48 -3.21
N ALA A 15 8.12 -5.78 -4.48
CA ALA A 15 7.76 -4.79 -5.48
C ALA A 15 6.45 -4.07 -5.09
N SER A 16 5.45 -4.81 -4.62
CA SER A 16 4.18 -4.25 -4.16
C SER A 16 4.36 -3.36 -2.94
N SER A 17 5.11 -3.80 -1.93
CA SER A 17 5.39 -3.00 -0.73
C SER A 17 6.09 -1.69 -1.07
N SER A 18 7.11 -1.74 -1.95
CA SER A 18 7.88 -0.56 -2.36
C SER A 18 7.01 0.44 -3.13
N CYS A 19 6.18 -0.04 -4.07
CA CYS A 19 5.26 0.82 -4.80
C CYS A 19 4.21 1.46 -3.87
N ASN A 20 3.68 0.69 -2.92
CA ASN A 20 2.71 1.19 -1.95
C ASN A 20 3.28 2.29 -1.06
N GLN A 21 4.54 2.14 -0.62
CA GLN A 21 5.24 3.19 0.13
C GLN A 21 5.41 4.46 -0.69
N GLU A 22 5.74 4.34 -1.96
CA GLU A 22 5.87 5.51 -2.84
C GLU A 22 4.52 6.22 -3.04
N ILE A 23 3.43 5.47 -3.20
CA ILE A 23 2.08 6.03 -3.26
C ILE A 23 1.76 6.78 -1.96
N ILE A 24 1.97 6.14 -0.81
CA ILE A 24 1.74 6.76 0.49
C ILE A 24 2.52 8.06 0.58
N SER A 25 3.81 8.08 0.22
CA SER A 25 4.68 9.26 0.36
C SER A 25 4.11 10.51 -0.34
N ARG A 26 3.36 10.32 -1.43
CA ARG A 26 2.81 11.39 -2.28
C ARG A 26 1.40 11.83 -1.91
N CYS A 27 0.71 11.13 -0.99
CA CYS A 27 -0.68 11.40 -0.64
C CYS A 27 -0.85 11.95 0.79
N GLN A 28 -2.01 12.51 1.12
CA GLN A 28 -2.35 12.94 2.50
C GLN A 28 -3.48 12.08 3.10
N GLN A 29 -4.29 11.46 2.24
CA GLN A 29 -5.35 10.54 2.58
C GLN A 29 -5.19 9.25 1.77
N LEU A 30 -5.39 8.11 2.41
CA LEU A 30 -5.38 6.78 1.82
C LEU A 30 -6.76 6.13 2.03
N ILE A 31 -7.42 5.74 0.93
CA ILE A 31 -8.62 4.92 0.98
C ILE A 31 -8.21 3.52 0.48
N CYS A 32 -8.33 2.52 1.35
CA CYS A 32 -7.92 1.15 1.06
C CYS A 32 -9.12 0.21 1.11
N PHE A 33 -9.26 -0.62 0.09
CA PHE A 33 -10.19 -1.74 0.06
C PHE A 33 -9.37 -3.02 0.14
N ALA A 34 -9.52 -3.79 1.21
CA ALA A 34 -8.73 -4.98 1.46
C ALA A 34 -9.60 -6.14 1.96
N PHE A 35 -9.08 -7.36 1.88
CA PHE A 35 -9.61 -8.49 2.63
C PHE A 35 -8.89 -8.58 3.99
N HIS A 36 -9.51 -9.18 5.01
CA HIS A 36 -8.90 -9.30 6.35
C HIS A 36 -7.60 -10.10 6.36
N ASP A 37 -7.36 -10.93 5.34
CA ASP A 37 -6.15 -11.74 5.16
C ASP A 37 -5.10 -11.09 4.24
N SER A 38 -5.32 -9.85 3.80
CA SER A 38 -4.36 -9.15 2.95
C SER A 38 -3.21 -8.55 3.75
N ASP A 39 -2.16 -9.33 3.98
CA ASP A 39 -0.96 -8.88 4.71
C ASP A 39 -0.33 -7.61 4.12
N THR A 40 -0.23 -7.51 2.79
CA THR A 40 0.43 -6.37 2.12
C THR A 40 -0.34 -5.07 2.30
N LEU A 41 -1.66 -5.08 2.12
CA LEU A 41 -2.48 -3.88 2.21
C LEU A 41 -2.66 -3.43 3.67
N LEU A 42 -2.77 -4.38 4.60
CA LEU A 42 -2.85 -4.07 6.03
C LEU A 42 -1.57 -3.41 6.53
N ARG A 43 -0.39 -3.95 6.18
CA ARG A 43 0.89 -3.30 6.48
C ARG A 43 1.01 -1.92 5.84
N THR A 44 0.56 -1.78 4.59
CA THR A 44 0.55 -0.49 3.88
C THR A 44 -0.29 0.54 4.66
N CYS A 45 -1.47 0.16 5.16
CA CYS A 45 -2.31 1.04 5.96
C CYS A 45 -1.64 1.44 7.28
N GLU A 46 -1.04 0.48 7.99
CA GLU A 46 -0.29 0.74 9.23
C GLU A 46 0.87 1.73 9.00
N GLU A 47 1.63 1.57 7.91
CA GLU A 47 2.69 2.51 7.52
C GLU A 47 2.16 3.91 7.21
N ALA A 48 1.00 4.03 6.57
CA ALA A 48 0.36 5.31 6.29
C ALA A 48 -0.11 6.01 7.57
N GLU A 49 -0.69 5.26 8.52
CA GLU A 49 -1.09 5.77 9.83
C GLU A 49 0.13 6.27 10.63
N ASN A 50 1.25 5.53 10.60
CA ASN A 50 2.51 5.94 11.22
C ASN A 50 3.07 7.25 10.64
N GLN A 51 2.82 7.52 9.36
CA GLN A 51 3.14 8.79 8.70
C GLN A 51 2.11 9.90 8.97
N ARG A 52 1.15 9.67 9.88
CA ARG A 52 0.03 10.58 10.23
C ARG A 52 -0.85 10.92 9.02
N LYS A 53 -1.01 9.99 8.09
CA LYS A 53 -1.93 10.11 6.95
C LYS A 53 -3.34 9.77 7.42
N VAL A 54 -4.36 10.35 6.79
CA VAL A 54 -5.76 9.96 7.07
C VAL A 54 -6.03 8.65 6.34
N VAL A 55 -6.25 7.56 7.08
CA VAL A 55 -6.52 6.24 6.51
C VAL A 55 -7.99 5.89 6.66
N THR A 56 -8.59 5.36 5.60
CA THR A 56 -9.94 4.79 5.61
C THR A 56 -9.87 3.40 5.00
N LEU A 57 -10.07 2.38 5.83
CA LEU A 57 -10.00 0.98 5.44
C LEU A 57 -11.41 0.39 5.33
N PHE A 58 -11.71 -0.21 4.18
CA PHE A 58 -12.92 -0.96 3.91
C PHE A 58 -12.59 -2.43 3.69
N TYR A 59 -13.29 -3.32 4.37
CA TYR A 59 -13.15 -4.76 4.18
C TYR A 59 -14.16 -5.29 3.13
N LEU A 60 -13.70 -6.21 2.28
CA LEU A 60 -14.47 -6.77 1.16
C LEU A 60 -15.00 -8.20 1.38
N ASP A 61 -14.83 -8.77 2.58
CA ASP A 61 -15.33 -10.09 2.98
C ASP A 61 -16.64 -10.06 3.79
#